data_AF-A0A353ZGZ7-F1
#
_entry.id   AF-A0A353ZGZ7-F1
#
_cell.length_a   1.000
_cell.length_b   1.000
_cell.length_c   1.000
_cell.angle_alpha   90.00
_cell.angle_beta   90.00
_cell.angle_gamma   90.00
#
_symmetry.space_group_name_H-M   'P 1'
#
loop_
_entity.id
_entity.type
_entity.pdbx_description
1 polymer ?
#
loop_
_entity_poly.entity_id
_entity_poly.type
_entity_poly.pdbx_seq_one_letter_code
_entity_poly.pdbx_strand_id
1 'polypeptide(L)'
;MQAERPGRPNPSEAEAGELTGESSKEARGRTYSLVTVNFWLDTLALVAVTAVGIVSTLLIAVFPVPTQAAGWSLWGWPYDTWFRIQFGAICTCAVVLLVHVMLHWNWVCNVLATKILKRKSRPDDAAQTIYGVATLAAVLHVILFITVWAVLTVKKPAP
;
A
#
# COMPACT_ATOMS: atom_id res chain seq x y z
N MET A 1 -75.36 24.55 11.08
CA MET A 1 -74.12 25.36 10.89
C MET A 1 -73.52 25.59 12.27
N GLN A 2 -72.60 24.72 12.68
CA GLN A 2 -71.82 24.88 13.92
C GLN A 2 -70.44 25.39 13.52
N ALA A 3 -70.06 26.56 14.05
CA ALA A 3 -68.76 27.16 13.83
C ALA A 3 -67.73 26.50 14.76
N GLU A 4 -66.77 25.80 14.16
CA GLU A 4 -65.63 25.18 14.82
C GLU A 4 -64.69 26.28 15.35
N ARG A 5 -64.38 26.27 16.65
CA ARG A 5 -63.45 27.24 17.25
C ARG A 5 -62.00 26.76 17.05
N PRO A 6 -61.06 27.64 16.65
CA PRO A 6 -59.65 27.30 16.59
C PRO A 6 -59.09 27.03 17.99
N GLY A 7 -58.49 25.86 18.16
CA GLY A 7 -57.86 25.42 19.41
C GLY A 7 -56.67 26.29 19.79
N ARG A 8 -56.54 26.60 21.08
CA ARG A 8 -55.36 27.28 21.63
C ARG A 8 -54.15 26.35 21.55
N PRO A 9 -52.97 26.84 21.13
CA PRO A 9 -51.73 26.10 21.20
C PRO A 9 -51.29 25.87 22.67
N ASN A 10 -50.70 24.71 22.91
CA ASN A 10 -50.28 24.23 24.22
C ASN A 10 -49.01 24.96 24.67
N PRO A 11 -48.91 25.44 25.93
CA PRO A 11 -47.75 26.20 26.42
C PRO A 11 -46.47 25.36 26.61
N SER A 12 -46.48 24.05 26.33
CA SER A 12 -45.33 23.16 26.48
C SER A 12 -44.39 23.12 25.26
N GLU A 13 -44.74 23.76 24.15
CA GLU A 13 -43.93 23.73 22.92
C GLU A 13 -42.98 24.94 22.78
N ALA A 14 -43.03 25.91 23.71
CA ALA A 14 -42.27 27.15 23.60
C ALA A 14 -40.87 27.13 24.25
N GLU A 15 -40.53 26.14 25.09
CA GLU A 15 -39.26 26.14 25.85
C GLU A 15 -38.27 25.00 25.52
N ALA A 16 -38.55 24.15 24.54
CA ALA A 16 -37.64 23.05 24.17
C ALA A 16 -36.65 23.39 23.03
N GLY A 17 -36.48 24.68 22.72
CA GLY A 17 -35.78 25.13 21.50
C GLY A 17 -34.34 25.64 21.67
N GLU A 18 -33.82 25.85 22.87
CA GLU A 18 -32.70 26.82 23.05
C GLU A 18 -31.52 26.36 23.92
N LEU A 19 -31.11 25.09 23.91
CA LEU A 19 -29.94 24.66 24.71
C LEU A 19 -28.95 23.66 24.07
N THR A 20 -28.90 23.51 22.76
CA THR A 20 -27.91 22.60 22.13
C THR A 20 -27.20 23.21 20.92
N GLY A 21 -26.94 24.52 20.99
CA GLY A 21 -26.41 25.31 19.88
C GLY A 21 -24.91 25.62 19.90
N GLU A 22 -24.09 25.19 20.86
CA GLU A 22 -22.68 25.64 20.91
C GLU A 22 -21.74 24.62 21.58
N SER A 23 -21.34 23.54 20.91
CA SER A 23 -20.09 22.81 21.24
C SER A 23 -19.72 21.75 20.18
N SER A 24 -19.33 22.16 18.97
CA SER A 24 -18.63 21.26 18.02
C SER A 24 -17.76 22.00 17.00
N LYS A 25 -17.08 23.06 17.45
CA LYS A 25 -16.09 23.79 16.61
C LYS A 25 -14.63 23.44 16.87
N GLU A 26 -14.31 22.58 17.83
CA GLU A 26 -12.92 22.21 18.11
C GLU A 26 -12.60 20.78 17.70
N ALA A 27 -11.38 20.61 17.18
CA ALA A 27 -10.78 19.40 16.62
C ALA A 27 -11.09 19.09 15.14
N ARG A 28 -11.07 20.09 14.24
CA ARG A 28 -10.69 19.86 12.83
C ARG A 28 -9.18 19.62 12.76
N GLY A 29 -8.74 18.52 13.38
CA GLY A 29 -7.37 18.03 13.34
C GLY A 29 -6.96 17.83 11.88
N ARG A 30 -5.75 18.31 11.57
CA ARG A 30 -5.11 18.38 10.25
C ARG A 30 -5.13 17.00 9.56
N THR A 31 -6.27 16.67 8.96
CA THR A 31 -6.46 15.47 8.15
C THR A 31 -5.77 15.78 6.82
N TYR A 32 -4.51 15.38 6.70
CA TYR A 32 -3.87 15.32 5.40
C TYR A 32 -4.82 14.56 4.48
N SER A 33 -5.09 15.11 3.28
CA SER A 33 -5.96 14.42 2.36
C SER A 33 -5.31 13.06 2.07
N LEU A 34 -6.01 11.97 2.37
CA LEU A 34 -5.52 10.60 2.11
C LEU A 34 -5.05 10.46 0.65
N VAL A 35 -5.66 11.23 -0.25
CA VAL A 35 -5.27 11.38 -1.65
C VAL A 35 -3.84 11.89 -1.80
N THR A 36 -3.44 12.90 -1.03
CA THR A 36 -2.08 13.46 -1.05
C THR A 36 -1.06 12.43 -0.56
N VAL A 37 -1.37 11.69 0.51
CA VAL A 37 -0.47 10.64 1.03
C VAL A 37 -0.29 9.53 0.00
N ASN A 38 -1.38 9.06 -0.61
CA ASN A 38 -1.33 8.02 -1.64
C ASN A 38 -0.53 8.48 -2.86
N PHE A 39 -0.75 9.72 -3.34
CA PHE A 39 0.00 10.26 -4.47
C PHE A 39 1.52 10.27 -4.22
N TRP A 40 1.96 10.73 -3.05
CA TRP A 40 3.37 10.73 -2.69
C TRP A 40 3.94 9.33 -2.56
N LEU A 41 3.17 8.41 -2.00
CA LEU A 41 3.60 7.02 -1.83
C LEU A 41 3.73 6.30 -3.18
N ASP A 42 2.80 6.52 -4.11
CA ASP A 42 2.84 5.98 -5.47
C ASP A 42 4.02 6.58 -6.25
N THR A 43 4.27 7.88 -6.07
CA THR A 43 5.44 8.56 -6.65
C THR A 43 6.73 7.96 -6.11
N LEU A 44 6.81 7.73 -4.80
CA LEU A 44 7.97 7.09 -4.17
C LEU A 44 8.14 5.65 -4.68
N ALA A 45 7.06 4.90 -4.86
CA ALA A 45 7.08 3.56 -5.43
C ALA A 45 7.64 3.58 -6.86
N LEU A 46 7.18 4.54 -7.68
CA LEU A 46 7.68 4.72 -9.04
C LEU A 46 9.18 5.01 -9.05
N VAL A 47 9.64 5.95 -8.21
CA VAL A 47 11.06 6.29 -8.08
C VAL A 47 11.88 5.08 -7.64
N ALA A 48 11.41 4.31 -6.65
CA ALA A 48 12.10 3.12 -6.17
C ALA A 48 12.22 2.03 -7.26
N VAL A 49 11.14 1.77 -8.00
CA VAL A 49 11.14 0.82 -9.12
C VAL A 49 12.08 1.29 -10.22
N THR A 50 12.05 2.58 -10.58
CA THR A 50 12.96 3.16 -11.57
C THR A 50 14.42 3.03 -11.13
N ALA A 51 14.73 3.31 -9.86
CA ALA A 51 16.08 3.15 -9.32
C ALA A 51 16.57 1.70 -9.41
N VAL A 52 15.73 0.72 -9.05
CA VAL A 52 16.04 -0.71 -9.22
C VAL A 52 16.28 -1.01 -10.71
N GLY A 53 15.45 -0.52 -11.61
CA GLY A 53 15.59 -0.73 -13.06
C GLY A 53 16.89 -0.16 -13.62
N ILE A 54 17.27 1.06 -13.22
CA ILE A 54 18.52 1.70 -13.62
C ILE A 54 19.72 0.88 -13.12
N VAL A 55 19.78 0.55 -11.82
CA VAL A 55 20.93 -0.20 -11.27
C VAL A 55 21.02 -1.60 -11.88
N SER A 56 19.89 -2.26 -12.09
CA SER A 56 19.84 -3.57 -12.77
C SER A 56 20.36 -3.49 -14.21
N THR A 57 19.97 -2.45 -14.93
CA THR A 57 20.44 -2.21 -16.30
C THR A 57 21.94 -1.91 -16.31
N LEU A 58 22.45 -1.11 -15.38
CA LEU A 58 23.89 -0.85 -15.26
C LEU A 58 24.68 -2.14 -15.01
N LEU A 59 24.22 -3.00 -14.10
CA LEU A 59 24.90 -4.26 -13.78
C LEU A 59 24.90 -5.25 -14.94
N ILE A 60 23.85 -5.28 -15.78
CA ILE A 60 23.74 -6.22 -16.91
C ILE A 60 24.39 -5.65 -18.19
N ALA A 61 24.25 -4.35 -18.44
CA ALA A 61 24.66 -3.73 -19.70
C ALA A 61 26.06 -3.13 -19.68
N VAL A 62 26.56 -2.69 -18.51
CA VAL A 62 27.85 -1.99 -18.40
C VAL A 62 28.94 -2.92 -17.87
N PHE A 63 28.63 -3.78 -16.89
CA PHE A 63 29.59 -4.74 -16.37
C PHE A 63 29.58 -6.03 -17.20
N PRO A 64 30.74 -6.69 -17.37
CA PRO A 64 30.79 -8.04 -17.92
C PRO A 64 30.13 -9.03 -16.95
N VAL A 65 30.01 -10.29 -17.38
CA VAL A 65 29.44 -11.35 -16.55
C VAL A 65 30.09 -11.37 -15.15
N PRO A 66 29.33 -11.64 -14.06
CA PRO A 66 29.82 -11.43 -12.69
C PRO A 66 31.13 -12.16 -12.36
N THR A 67 31.38 -13.30 -12.99
CA THR A 67 32.61 -14.10 -12.82
C THR A 67 33.85 -13.48 -13.47
N GLN A 68 33.69 -12.48 -14.34
CA GLN A 68 34.76 -11.76 -15.04
C GLN A 68 34.83 -10.28 -14.64
N ALA A 69 33.96 -9.81 -13.74
CA ALA A 69 33.88 -8.41 -13.34
C ALA A 69 35.01 -7.98 -12.37
N ALA A 70 35.95 -8.86 -12.04
CA ALA A 70 37.08 -8.54 -11.18
C ALA A 70 37.91 -7.38 -11.76
N GLY A 71 38.09 -6.32 -10.95
CA GLY A 71 38.83 -5.12 -11.35
C GLY A 71 38.03 -4.08 -12.15
N TRP A 72 36.79 -4.39 -12.56
CA TRP A 72 35.93 -3.41 -13.22
C TRP A 72 35.32 -2.46 -12.19
N SER A 73 35.36 -1.17 -12.48
CA SER A 73 34.72 -0.14 -11.67
C SER A 73 33.95 0.84 -12.54
N LEU A 74 32.80 1.29 -12.04
CA LEU A 74 31.99 2.32 -12.65
C LEU A 74 31.94 3.50 -11.67
N TRP A 75 32.35 4.67 -12.14
CA TRP A 75 32.47 5.90 -11.33
C TRP A 75 33.28 5.70 -10.05
N GLY A 76 34.33 4.87 -10.11
CA GLY A 76 35.21 4.57 -8.97
C GLY A 76 34.66 3.53 -7.99
N TRP A 77 33.47 2.97 -8.23
CA TRP A 77 32.90 1.91 -7.40
C TRP A 77 32.99 0.54 -8.10
N PRO A 78 33.45 -0.51 -7.39
CA PRO A 78 33.54 -1.86 -7.95
C PRO A 78 32.15 -2.48 -8.16
N TYR A 79 32.09 -3.54 -8.97
CA TYR A 79 30.89 -4.33 -9.22
C TYR A 79 30.15 -4.71 -7.92
N ASP A 80 30.87 -5.19 -6.90
CA ASP A 80 30.26 -5.63 -5.63
C ASP A 80 29.50 -4.51 -4.90
N THR A 81 29.97 -3.27 -5.00
CA THR A 81 29.29 -2.11 -4.41
C THR A 81 27.98 -1.83 -5.13
N TRP A 82 28.00 -1.83 -6.46
CA TRP A 82 26.79 -1.65 -7.28
C TRP A 82 25.77 -2.77 -7.04
N PHE A 83 26.24 -4.02 -6.92
CA PHE A 83 25.38 -5.15 -6.58
C PHE A 83 24.73 -5.00 -5.20
N ARG A 84 25.47 -4.55 -4.19
CA ARG A 84 24.92 -4.25 -2.85
C ARG A 84 23.90 -3.11 -2.88
N ILE A 85 24.16 -2.07 -3.67
CA ILE A 85 23.21 -0.97 -3.88
C ILE A 85 21.93 -1.49 -4.54
N GLN A 86 22.04 -2.34 -5.57
CA GLN A 86 20.89 -2.97 -6.21
C GLN A 86 20.06 -3.75 -5.20
N PHE A 87 20.71 -4.56 -4.37
CA PHE A 87 20.04 -5.33 -3.33
C PHE A 87 19.31 -4.43 -2.33
N GLY A 88 19.98 -3.39 -1.82
CA GLY A 88 19.35 -2.41 -0.92
C GLY A 88 18.16 -1.67 -1.56
N ALA A 89 18.28 -1.31 -2.85
CA ALA A 89 17.20 -0.69 -3.61
C ALA A 89 16.01 -1.65 -3.78
N ILE A 90 16.26 -2.93 -4.06
CA ILE A 90 15.21 -3.97 -4.13
C ILE A 90 14.52 -4.12 -2.77
N CYS A 91 15.27 -4.20 -1.66
CA CYS A 91 14.68 -4.28 -0.32
C CYS A 91 13.80 -3.06 -0.01
N THR A 92 14.28 -1.86 -0.33
CA THR A 92 13.53 -0.61 -0.13
C THR A 92 12.27 -0.59 -1.00
N CYS A 93 12.39 -0.96 -2.28
CA CYS A 93 11.28 -1.07 -3.21
C CYS A 93 10.23 -2.07 -2.72
N ALA A 94 10.66 -3.22 -2.19
CA ALA A 94 9.76 -4.22 -1.62
C ALA A 94 8.96 -3.66 -0.43
N VAL A 95 9.59 -2.90 0.47
CA VAL A 95 8.89 -2.24 1.59
C VAL A 95 7.89 -1.20 1.09
N VAL A 96 8.30 -0.34 0.14
CA VAL A 96 7.41 0.70 -0.41
C VAL A 96 6.21 0.07 -1.13
N LEU A 97 6.43 -0.98 -1.94
CA LEU A 97 5.37 -1.72 -2.61
C LEU A 97 4.45 -2.42 -1.60
N LEU A 98 4.98 -2.96 -0.51
CA LEU A 98 4.17 -3.56 0.55
C LEU A 98 3.22 -2.52 1.15
N VAL A 99 3.73 -1.35 1.54
CA VAL A 99 2.90 -0.27 2.09
C VAL A 99 1.88 0.22 1.05
N HIS A 100 2.27 0.34 -0.22
CA HIS A 100 1.39 0.71 -1.33
C HIS A 100 0.22 -0.26 -1.46
N VAL A 101 0.51 -1.57 -1.47
CA VAL A 101 -0.51 -2.62 -1.54
C VAL A 101 -1.43 -2.58 -0.33
N MET A 102 -0.91 -2.34 0.89
CA MET A 102 -1.76 -2.20 2.09
C MET A 102 -2.73 -1.02 1.98
N LEU A 103 -2.30 0.12 1.45
CA LEU A 103 -3.16 1.29 1.25
C LEU A 103 -4.18 1.08 0.13
N HIS A 104 -3.80 0.37 -0.93
CA HIS A 104 -4.69 0.07 -2.05
C HIS A 104 -5.64 -1.11 -1.77
N TRP A 105 -5.42 -1.85 -0.67
CA TRP A 105 -6.14 -3.08 -0.37
C TRP A 105 -7.66 -2.91 -0.32
N ASN A 106 -8.16 -1.80 0.23
CA ASN A 106 -9.59 -1.51 0.25
C ASN A 106 -10.18 -1.36 -1.15
N TRP A 107 -9.44 -0.74 -2.07
CA TRP A 107 -9.83 -0.67 -3.47
C TRP A 107 -9.84 -2.06 -4.10
N VAL A 108 -8.80 -2.87 -3.85
CA VAL A 108 -8.71 -4.24 -4.37
C VAL A 108 -9.89 -5.09 -3.90
N CYS A 109 -10.23 -5.05 -2.60
CA CYS A 109 -11.40 -5.74 -2.07
C CYS A 109 -12.71 -5.26 -2.72
N ASN A 110 -12.85 -3.94 -2.94
CA ASN A 110 -14.03 -3.39 -3.59
C ASN A 110 -14.13 -3.83 -5.06
N VAL A 111 -13.01 -3.87 -5.79
CA VAL A 111 -12.94 -4.38 -7.17
C VAL A 111 -13.24 -5.88 -7.22
N LEU A 112 -12.66 -6.70 -6.34
CA LEU A 112 -12.96 -8.14 -6.28
C LEU A 112 -14.44 -8.40 -5.96
N ALA A 113 -14.99 -7.71 -4.97
CA ALA A 113 -16.39 -7.88 -4.55
C ALA A 113 -17.37 -7.50 -5.68
N THR A 114 -17.12 -6.38 -6.37
CA THR A 114 -18.00 -5.85 -7.40
C THR A 114 -17.85 -6.54 -8.75
N LYS A 115 -16.61 -6.82 -9.19
CA LYS A 115 -16.33 -7.39 -10.52
C LYS A 115 -16.36 -8.91 -10.55
N ILE A 116 -15.85 -9.58 -9.51
CA ILE A 116 -15.69 -11.04 -9.50
C ILE A 116 -16.85 -11.69 -8.77
N LEU A 117 -17.16 -11.25 -7.54
CA LEU A 117 -18.18 -11.90 -6.71
C LEU A 117 -19.60 -11.40 -6.96
N LYS A 118 -19.78 -10.27 -7.68
CA LYS A 118 -21.07 -9.59 -7.91
C LYS A 118 -21.91 -9.45 -6.62
N ARG A 119 -21.27 -9.35 -5.46
CA ARG A 119 -21.96 -9.26 -4.16
C ARG A 119 -22.40 -7.82 -3.93
N LYS A 120 -23.67 -7.64 -3.55
CA LYS A 120 -24.26 -6.32 -3.21
C LYS A 120 -23.89 -5.81 -1.82
N SER A 121 -23.41 -6.68 -0.92
CA SER A 121 -23.06 -6.29 0.45
C SER A 121 -21.57 -5.94 0.55
N ARG A 122 -21.28 -4.81 1.17
CA ARG A 122 -19.91 -4.38 1.50
C ARG A 122 -19.29 -5.41 2.46
N PRO A 123 -18.09 -5.94 2.18
CA PRO A 123 -17.39 -6.84 3.10
C PRO A 123 -17.04 -6.12 4.41
N ASP A 124 -17.14 -6.82 5.53
CA ASP A 124 -16.72 -6.29 6.84
C ASP A 124 -15.23 -5.94 6.86
N ASP A 125 -14.87 -4.84 7.53
CA ASP A 125 -13.49 -4.34 7.64
C ASP A 125 -12.54 -5.38 8.26
N ALA A 126 -13.06 -6.20 9.18
CA ALA A 126 -12.31 -7.32 9.78
C ALA A 126 -11.96 -8.39 8.74
N ALA A 127 -12.89 -8.74 7.85
CA ALA A 127 -12.64 -9.71 6.79
C ALA A 127 -11.63 -9.17 5.77
N GLN A 128 -11.71 -7.88 5.41
CA GLN A 128 -10.72 -7.25 4.52
C GLN A 128 -9.31 -7.35 5.08
N THR A 129 -9.12 -7.08 6.37
CA THR A 129 -7.81 -7.16 7.01
C THR A 129 -7.27 -8.60 6.99
N ILE A 130 -8.12 -9.59 7.29
CA ILE A 130 -7.74 -11.01 7.24
C ILE A 130 -7.28 -11.42 5.83
N TYR A 131 -8.03 -11.03 4.79
CA TYR A 131 -7.63 -11.34 3.41
C TYR A 131 -6.31 -10.69 3.02
N GLY A 132 -6.04 -9.47 3.50
CA GLY A 132 -4.80 -8.76 3.26
C GLY A 132 -3.61 -9.47 3.89
N VAL A 133 -3.71 -9.78 5.18
CA VAL A 133 -2.67 -10.52 5.91
C VAL A 133 -2.46 -11.91 5.32
N ALA A 134 -3.53 -12.63 4.98
CA ALA A 134 -3.44 -13.97 4.40
C ALA A 134 -2.76 -13.95 3.02
N THR A 135 -3.08 -12.96 2.18
CA THR A 135 -2.46 -12.80 0.86
C THR A 135 -0.98 -12.45 0.99
N LEU A 136 -0.63 -11.52 1.89
CA LEU A 136 0.75 -11.14 2.15
C LEU A 136 1.56 -12.32 2.70
N ALA A 137 1.00 -13.07 3.64
CA ALA A 137 1.61 -14.29 4.16
C ALA A 137 1.84 -15.32 3.06
N ALA A 138 0.85 -15.57 2.19
CA ALA A 138 0.97 -16.51 1.09
C ALA A 138 2.09 -16.10 0.11
N VAL A 139 2.15 -14.83 -0.29
CA VAL A 139 3.21 -14.31 -1.19
C VAL A 139 4.59 -14.48 -0.56
N LEU A 140 4.77 -14.16 0.72
CA LEU A 140 6.04 -14.35 1.42
C LEU A 140 6.46 -15.83 1.48
N HIS A 141 5.51 -16.75 1.74
CA HIS A 141 5.81 -18.18 1.75
C HIS A 141 6.21 -18.68 0.36
N VAL A 142 5.58 -18.20 -0.71
CA VAL A 142 5.96 -18.54 -2.09
C VAL A 142 7.38 -18.06 -2.40
N ILE A 143 7.73 -16.82 -2.03
CA ILE A 143 9.09 -16.29 -2.22
C ILE A 143 10.12 -17.11 -1.43
N LEU A 144 9.83 -17.40 -0.16
CA LEU A 144 10.69 -18.21 0.70
C LEU A 144 10.88 -19.61 0.11
N PHE A 145 9.80 -20.24 -0.29
CA PHE A 145 9.81 -21.58 -0.90
C PHE A 145 10.67 -21.61 -2.16
N ILE A 146 10.48 -20.66 -3.09
CA ILE A 146 11.29 -20.55 -4.31
C ILE A 146 12.77 -20.34 -3.96
N THR A 147 13.07 -19.49 -2.97
CA THR A 147 14.45 -19.21 -2.56
C THR A 147 15.12 -20.45 -1.97
N VAL A 148 14.45 -21.15 -1.05
CA VAL A 148 14.93 -22.39 -0.45
C VAL A 148 15.13 -23.45 -1.53
N TRP A 149 14.15 -23.61 -2.43
CA TRP A 149 14.23 -24.53 -3.56
C TRP A 149 15.43 -24.23 -4.45
N ALA A 150 15.68 -22.96 -4.79
CA ALA A 150 16.84 -22.55 -5.58
C ALA A 150 18.15 -22.91 -4.88
N VAL A 151 18.29 -22.60 -3.57
CA VAL A 151 19.49 -22.93 -2.79
C VAL A 151 19.74 -24.44 -2.75
N LEU A 152 18.69 -25.26 -2.62
CA LEU A 152 18.80 -26.72 -2.59
C LEU A 152 19.15 -27.33 -3.95
N THR A 153 18.90 -26.63 -5.05
CA THR A 153 19.08 -27.14 -6.42
C THR A 153 20.34 -26.61 -7.12
N VAL A 154 21.02 -25.61 -6.55
CA VAL A 154 22.30 -25.10 -7.06
C VAL A 154 23.35 -26.21 -7.00
N LYS A 155 23.93 -26.54 -8.16
CA LYS A 155 25.07 -27.47 -8.28
C LYS A 155 26.37 -26.67 -8.40
N LYS A 156 27.41 -27.11 -7.70
CA LYS A 156 28.77 -26.57 -7.92
C LYS A 156 29.28 -27.05 -9.29
N PRO A 157 30.03 -26.22 -10.03
CA PRO A 157 30.70 -26.69 -11.25
C PRO A 157 31.67 -27.82 -10.89
N ALA A 158 31.82 -28.79 -11.81
CA ALA A 158 32.80 -29.86 -11.67
C ALA A 158 34.22 -29.25 -11.65
N PRO A 159 35.14 -29.81 -10.83
CA PRO A 159 36.52 -29.33 -10.74
C PRO A 159 37.30 -29.48 -12.05
#